data_AF-A0A101QM89-F1
#
_entry.id   AF-A0A101QM89-F1
#
_cell.length_a   1.000
_cell.length_b   1.000
_cell.length_c   1.000
_cell.angle_alpha   90.00
_cell.angle_beta   90.00
_cell.angle_gamma   90.00
#
_symmetry.space_group_name_H-M   'P 1'
#
loop_
_entity.id
_entity.type
_entity.pdbx_description
1 polymer ?
#
loop_
_entity_poly.entity_id
_entity_poly.type
_entity_poly.pdbx_seq_one_letter_code
_entity_poly.pdbx_strand_id
1 'polypeptide(L)'
;MSDRPNGLDRLLGYVSAHLPDESKNEPKRLTPEEIDRVRTELSNDLLAFAELMTPVFDHADGIRADLVRRRWSPQAAEQIALIWLVNTVQSIFGARA
;
A
#
# COMPACT_ATOMS: atom_id res chain seq x y z
N MET A 1 -49.07 -6.85 39.31
CA MET A 1 -48.97 -5.81 38.26
C MET A 1 -47.77 -6.17 37.41
N SER A 2 -48.00 -6.77 36.24
CA SER A 2 -46.93 -7.32 35.41
C SER A 2 -46.27 -6.22 34.60
N ASP A 3 -45.02 -5.95 34.94
CA ASP A 3 -44.11 -5.06 34.21
C ASP A 3 -43.77 -5.73 32.87
N ARG A 4 -44.40 -5.26 31.78
CA ARG A 4 -44.19 -5.81 30.45
C ARG A 4 -43.07 -5.00 29.79
N PRO A 5 -41.93 -5.62 29.43
CA PRO A 5 -40.83 -4.90 28.79
C PRO A 5 -41.31 -4.26 27.50
N ASN A 6 -41.01 -2.98 27.35
CA ASN A 6 -41.46 -2.19 26.22
C ASN A 6 -40.66 -2.59 24.95
N GLY A 7 -41.10 -2.13 23.77
CA GLY A 7 -40.44 -2.47 22.51
C GLY A 7 -38.97 -2.03 22.43
N LEU A 8 -38.60 -0.97 23.16
CA LEU A 8 -37.22 -0.49 23.23
C LEU A 8 -36.34 -1.41 24.09
N ASP A 9 -36.86 -1.97 25.19
CA ASP A 9 -36.10 -2.91 26.02
C ASP A 9 -35.74 -4.18 25.25
N ARG A 10 -36.64 -4.63 24.36
CA ARG A 10 -36.37 -5.75 23.46
C ARG A 10 -35.34 -5.41 22.38
N LEU A 11 -35.40 -4.21 21.83
CA LEU A 11 -34.43 -3.74 20.85
C LEU A 11 -33.05 -3.54 21.48
N LEU A 12 -32.98 -2.97 22.69
CA LEU A 12 -31.74 -2.83 23.44
C LEU A 12 -31.16 -4.18 23.85
N GLY A 13 -32.00 -5.14 24.24
CA GLY A 13 -31.57 -6.52 24.47
C GLY A 13 -31.04 -7.21 23.21
N TYR A 14 -31.70 -7.00 22.07
CA TYR A 14 -31.27 -7.56 20.78
C TYR A 14 -29.96 -6.94 20.28
N VAL A 15 -29.83 -5.62 20.36
CA VAL A 15 -28.61 -4.90 19.99
C VAL A 15 -27.48 -5.30 20.91
N SER A 16 -27.69 -5.32 22.23
CA SER A 16 -26.67 -5.75 23.21
C SER A 16 -26.20 -7.19 22.97
N ALA A 17 -27.10 -8.10 22.60
CA ALA A 17 -26.76 -9.48 22.24
C ALA A 17 -26.03 -9.62 20.89
N HIS A 18 -26.12 -8.62 20.01
CA HIS A 18 -25.50 -8.61 18.67
C HIS A 18 -24.38 -7.56 18.52
N LEU A 19 -23.97 -6.90 19.62
CA LEU A 19 -22.78 -6.09 19.59
C LEU A 19 -21.59 -7.03 19.31
N PRO A 20 -20.78 -6.76 18.27
CA PRO A 20 -19.58 -7.52 18.02
C PRO A 20 -18.68 -7.42 19.27
N ASP A 21 -18.16 -8.56 19.70
CA ASP A 21 -17.25 -8.66 20.84
C ASP A 21 -16.02 -7.79 20.60
N GLU A 22 -15.99 -6.59 21.19
CA GLU A 22 -14.91 -5.61 21.01
C GLU A 22 -13.55 -6.14 21.52
N SER A 23 -13.54 -7.19 22.34
CA SER A 23 -12.30 -7.86 22.76
C SER A 23 -11.54 -8.52 21.60
N LYS A 24 -12.21 -8.79 20.48
CA LYS A 24 -11.58 -9.34 19.26
C LYS A 24 -10.88 -8.28 18.40
N ASN A 25 -11.04 -7.00 18.74
CA ASN A 25 -10.41 -5.87 18.06
C ASN A 25 -9.24 -5.26 18.83
N GLU A 26 -8.73 -5.92 19.88
CA GLU A 26 -7.47 -5.48 20.49
C GLU A 26 -6.32 -5.69 19.49
N PRO A 27 -5.53 -4.65 19.17
CA PRO A 27 -4.38 -4.81 18.29
C PRO A 27 -3.42 -5.82 18.92
N LYS A 28 -3.19 -6.94 18.24
CA LYS A 28 -2.26 -7.98 18.69
C LYS A 28 -0.90 -7.33 18.96
N ARG A 29 -0.52 -7.26 20.24
CA ARG A 29 0.81 -6.77 20.63
C ARG A 29 1.85 -7.76 20.10
N LEU A 30 2.71 -7.29 19.20
CA LEU A 30 3.80 -8.08 18.69
C LEU A 30 4.84 -8.30 19.79
N THR A 31 5.32 -9.53 19.89
CA THR A 31 6.49 -9.86 20.69
C THR A 31 7.76 -9.26 20.07
N PRO A 32 8.84 -9.03 20.85
CA PRO A 32 10.11 -8.54 20.30
C PRO A 32 10.65 -9.41 19.15
N GLU A 33 10.50 -10.73 19.25
CA GLU A 33 10.90 -11.69 18.21
C GLU A 33 10.07 -11.54 16.93
N GLU A 34 8.77 -11.30 17.04
CA GLU A 34 7.90 -11.01 15.89
C GLU A 34 8.28 -9.68 15.22
N ILE A 35 8.69 -8.66 16.00
CA ILE A 35 9.14 -7.37 15.45
C ILE A 35 10.42 -7.55 14.63
N ASP A 36 11.41 -8.27 15.16
CA ASP A 36 12.68 -8.52 14.46
C ASP A 36 12.47 -9.34 13.18
N ARG A 37 11.55 -10.30 13.22
CA ARG A 37 11.14 -11.08 12.04
C ARG A 37 10.51 -10.19 10.98
N VAL A 38 9.50 -9.39 11.33
CA VAL A 38 8.82 -8.48 10.40
C VAL A 38 9.79 -7.48 9.78
N ARG A 39 10.74 -6.96 10.57
CA ARG A 39 11.78 -6.06 10.07
C ARG A 39 12.67 -6.74 9.02
N THR A 40 13.04 -7.99 9.26
CA THR A 40 13.87 -8.77 8.34
C THR A 40 13.11 -9.06 7.04
N GLU A 41 11.86 -9.50 7.16
CA GLU A 41 10.97 -9.74 6.00
C GLU A 41 10.80 -8.45 5.17
N LEU A 42 10.47 -7.33 5.81
CA LEU A 42 10.35 -6.03 5.14
C LEU A 42 11.64 -5.62 4.42
N SER A 43 12.81 -5.83 5.05
CA SER A 43 14.09 -5.47 4.45
C SER A 43 14.38 -6.30 3.19
N ASN A 44 14.04 -7.60 3.22
CA ASN A 44 14.17 -8.49 2.07
C ASN A 44 13.18 -8.10 0.96
N ASP A 45 11.94 -7.76 1.32
CA ASP A 45 10.92 -7.35 0.36
C ASP A 45 11.31 -6.03 -0.34
N LEU A 46 11.88 -5.07 0.40
CA LEU A 46 12.38 -3.82 -0.18
C LEU A 46 13.56 -4.05 -1.12
N LEU A 47 14.46 -4.98 -0.80
CA LEU A 47 15.57 -5.35 -1.67
C LEU A 47 15.05 -6.01 -2.97
N ALA A 48 14.17 -6.99 -2.85
CA ALA A 48 13.54 -7.65 -3.99
C ALA A 48 12.76 -6.66 -4.86
N PHE A 49 12.09 -5.68 -4.23
CA PHE A 49 11.40 -4.61 -4.94
C PHE A 49 12.36 -3.71 -5.74
N ALA A 50 13.51 -3.36 -5.15
CA ALA A 50 14.53 -2.58 -5.86
C ALA A 50 15.08 -3.32 -7.09
N GLU A 51 15.32 -4.62 -6.96
CA GLU A 51 15.74 -5.48 -8.08
C GLU A 51 14.66 -5.55 -9.18
N LEU A 52 13.39 -5.72 -8.79
CA LEU A 52 12.27 -5.73 -9.72
C LEU A 52 12.14 -4.41 -10.49
N MET A 53 12.41 -3.27 -9.84
CA MET A 53 12.29 -1.94 -10.44
C MET A 53 13.52 -1.54 -11.28
N THR A 54 14.64 -2.25 -11.16
CA THR A 54 15.89 -1.93 -11.88
C THR A 54 15.70 -1.77 -13.39
N PRO A 55 15.01 -2.69 -14.10
CA PRO A 55 14.79 -2.54 -15.55
C PRO A 55 13.98 -1.30 -15.94
N VAL A 56 13.09 -0.84 -15.05
CA VAL A 56 12.29 0.37 -15.29
C VAL A 56 13.19 1.61 -15.23
N PHE A 57 14.09 1.67 -14.24
CA PHE A 57 15.06 2.76 -14.13
C PHE A 57 16.04 2.75 -15.31
N ASP A 58 16.59 1.59 -15.67
CA ASP A 58 17.50 1.43 -16.81
C ASP A 58 16.86 1.90 -18.11
N HIS A 59 15.58 1.60 -18.32
CA HIS A 59 14.86 2.03 -19.51
C HIS A 59 14.61 3.55 -19.53
N ALA A 60 14.25 4.16 -18.40
CA ALA A 60 14.10 5.61 -18.29
C ALA A 60 15.42 6.33 -18.63
N ASP A 61 16.54 5.82 -18.13
CA ASP A 61 17.87 6.32 -18.48
C ASP A 61 18.21 6.10 -19.95
N GLY A 62 17.81 4.97 -20.53
CA GLY A 62 17.91 4.70 -21.96
C GLY A 62 17.17 5.73 -22.82
N ILE A 63 15.94 6.10 -22.44
CA ILE A 63 15.15 7.14 -23.11
C ILE A 63 15.90 8.48 -23.06
N ARG A 64 16.37 8.87 -21.87
CA ARG A 64 17.12 10.12 -21.69
C ARG A 64 18.37 10.15 -22.57
N ALA A 65 19.17 9.09 -22.55
CA ALA A 65 20.38 8.97 -23.33
C ALA A 65 20.10 9.03 -24.85
N ASP A 66 19.04 8.37 -25.31
CA ASP A 66 18.65 8.39 -26.72
C ASP A 66 18.23 9.79 -27.18
N LEU A 67 17.45 10.52 -26.36
CA LEU A 67 17.03 11.89 -26.68
C LEU A 67 18.22 12.85 -26.73
N VAL A 68 19.15 12.76 -25.78
CA VAL A 68 20.40 13.54 -25.81
C VAL A 68 21.20 13.23 -27.07
N ARG A 69 21.32 11.96 -27.46
CA ARG A 69 21.98 11.55 -28.70
C ARG A 69 21.32 12.15 -29.95
N ARG A 70 20.00 12.33 -29.91
CA ARG A 70 19.20 13.01 -30.95
C ARG A 70 19.24 14.54 -30.86
N ARG A 71 20.19 15.12 -30.12
CA ARG A 71 20.40 16.58 -29.96
C ARG A 71 19.30 17.31 -29.18
N TRP A 72 18.51 16.60 -28.39
CA TRP A 72 17.66 17.27 -27.40
C TRP A 72 18.52 17.89 -26.29
N SER A 73 18.03 18.96 -25.67
CA SER A 73 18.71 19.48 -24.47
C SER A 73 18.64 18.45 -23.34
N PRO A 74 19.69 18.34 -22.49
CA PRO A 74 19.69 17.40 -21.37
C PRO A 74 18.47 17.55 -20.46
N GLN A 75 18.04 18.79 -20.22
CA GLN A 75 16.87 19.10 -19.39
C GLN A 75 15.58 18.60 -20.03
N ALA A 76 15.39 18.79 -21.34
CA ALA A 76 14.18 18.30 -22.01
C ALA A 76 14.14 16.76 -22.06
N ALA A 77 15.28 16.11 -22.32
CA ALA A 77 15.40 14.66 -22.30
C ALA A 77 15.05 14.05 -20.94
N GLU A 78 15.55 14.66 -19.85
CA GLU A 78 15.23 14.29 -18.47
C GLU A 78 13.73 14.34 -18.19
N GLN A 79 13.06 15.45 -18.56
CA GLN A 79 11.63 15.61 -18.30
C GLN A 79 10.79 14.56 -19.01
N ILE A 80 11.12 14.22 -20.27
CA ILE A 80 10.43 13.17 -21.01
C ILE A 80 10.65 11.79 -20.38
N ALA A 81 11.89 11.47 -20.01
CA ALA A 81 12.20 10.23 -19.30
C ALA A 81 11.46 10.12 -17.97
N LEU A 82 11.38 11.21 -17.20
CA LEU A 82 10.65 11.28 -15.94
C LEU A 82 9.14 11.09 -16.12
N ILE A 83 8.53 11.72 -17.13
CA ILE A 83 7.11 11.54 -17.45
C ILE A 83 6.83 10.07 -17.79
N TRP A 84 7.68 9.45 -18.62
CA TRP A 84 7.56 8.03 -18.95
C TRP A 84 7.68 7.14 -17.70
N LEU A 85 8.65 7.43 -16.83
CA LEU A 85 8.90 6.68 -15.59
C LEU A 85 7.67 6.74 -14.67
N VAL A 86 7.15 7.95 -14.41
CA VAL A 86 5.97 8.14 -13.54
C VAL A 86 4.75 7.40 -14.09
N ASN A 87 4.48 7.51 -15.40
CA ASN A 87 3.36 6.83 -16.03
C ASN A 87 3.50 5.30 -15.95
N THR A 88 4.72 4.80 -16.10
CA THR A 88 5.01 3.36 -16.05
C THR A 88 4.84 2.82 -14.63
N VAL A 89 5.36 3.53 -13.62
CA VAL A 89 5.16 3.19 -12.21
C VAL A 89 3.66 3.21 -11.87
N GLN A 90 2.92 4.23 -12.30
CA GLN A 90 1.47 4.30 -12.12
C GLN A 90 0.74 3.15 -12.82
N SER A 91 1.19 2.71 -14.00
CA SER A 91 0.59 1.56 -14.68
C SER A 91 0.83 0.24 -13.94
N ILE A 92 2.01 0.06 -13.35
CA ILE A 92 2.37 -1.15 -12.62
C ILE A 92 1.58 -1.26 -11.31
N PHE A 93 1.44 -0.16 -10.58
CA PHE A 93 0.81 -0.17 -9.24
C PHE A 93 -0.64 0.32 -9.21
N GLY A 94 -1.08 1.06 -10.23
CA GLY A 94 -2.41 1.67 -10.30
C GLY A 94 -3.47 0.83 -11.02
N ALA A 95 -3.12 -0.31 -11.63
CA ALA A 95 -4.05 -1.19 -12.36
C ALA A 95 -5.06 -1.96 -11.47
N ARG A 96 -5.20 -1.60 -10.17
CA ARG A 96 -6.11 -2.23 -9.21
C ARG A 96 -6.83 -1.20 -8.33
N ALA A 97 -7.51 -0.24 -8.95
CA ALA A 97 -8.56 0.57 -8.32
C ALA A 97 -9.90 0.30 -9.01
#